data_AF-A0A409V708-F1
#
_entry.id   AF-A0A409V708-F1
#
_cell.length_a   1.000
_cell.length_b   1.000
_cell.length_c   1.000
_cell.angle_alpha   90.00
_cell.angle_beta   90.00
_cell.angle_gamma   90.00
#
_symmetry.space_group_name_H-M   'P 1'
#
loop_
_entity.id
_entity.type
_entity.pdbx_description
1 polymer ?
#
loop_
_entity_poly.entity_id
_entity_poly.type
_entity_poly.pdbx_seq_one_letter_code
_entity_poly.pdbx_strand_id
1 'polypeptide(L)'
;MKLTNFYTFIMSLLLMAKMVKGTCESNRKLDCSLLGDLLEMAMKQKSPDKVCQCPSRTKIPAFSAMLTNPQTPGTNKAIKFDKVVTNIRNGYNPTTGIFTAPVAGVYQFSYTVMSQAGKYLHVYLALNNIRHKLHG
;
A
#
# COMPACT_ATOMS: atom_id res chain seq x y z
N MET A 1 28.89 -29.19 -34.26
CA MET A 1 28.64 -27.80 -33.79
C MET A 1 27.42 -27.76 -32.86
N LYS A 2 27.46 -28.35 -31.64
CA LYS A 2 26.34 -28.25 -30.67
C LYS A 2 26.72 -28.35 -29.18
N LEU A 3 27.94 -28.76 -28.79
CA LEU A 3 28.29 -28.90 -27.36
C LEU A 3 28.98 -27.67 -26.77
N THR A 4 29.87 -27.02 -27.53
CA THR A 4 30.66 -25.87 -27.06
C THR A 4 29.77 -24.69 -26.68
N ASN A 5 28.76 -24.38 -27.52
CA ASN A 5 27.82 -23.28 -27.30
C ASN A 5 27.00 -23.47 -26.01
N PHE A 6 26.59 -24.70 -25.71
CA PHE A 6 25.82 -25.04 -24.51
C PHE A 6 26.66 -24.87 -23.25
N TYR A 7 27.95 -25.26 -23.29
CA TYR A 7 28.88 -25.10 -22.17
C TYR A 7 29.20 -23.62 -21.88
N THR A 8 29.38 -22.80 -22.93
CA THR A 8 29.50 -21.33 -22.76
C THR A 8 28.23 -20.71 -22.20
N PHE A 9 27.05 -21.17 -22.60
CA PHE A 9 25.77 -20.65 -22.08
C PHE A 9 25.59 -21.01 -20.59
N ILE A 10 25.89 -22.25 -20.20
CA ILE A 10 25.83 -22.71 -18.81
C ILE A 10 26.85 -21.97 -17.93
N MET A 11 28.09 -21.79 -18.41
CA MET A 11 29.11 -21.05 -17.64
C MET A 11 28.76 -19.56 -17.52
N SER A 12 28.17 -18.94 -18.55
CA SER A 12 27.66 -17.57 -18.48
C SER A 12 26.49 -17.44 -17.50
N LEU A 13 25.58 -18.44 -17.45
CA LEU A 13 24.45 -18.46 -16.52
C LEU A 13 24.89 -18.66 -15.05
N LEU A 14 25.92 -19.48 -14.80
CA LEU A 14 26.49 -19.68 -13.46
C LEU A 14 27.20 -18.43 -12.91
N LEU A 15 27.81 -17.60 -13.77
CA LEU A 15 28.44 -16.34 -13.34
C LEU A 15 27.42 -15.30 -12.85
N MET A 16 26.17 -15.35 -13.32
CA MET A 16 25.11 -14.41 -12.94
C MET A 16 24.32 -14.87 -11.71
N ALA A 17 24.56 -16.09 -11.20
CA ALA A 17 23.95 -16.63 -9.99
C ALA A 17 24.70 -16.26 -8.70
N LYS A 18 25.49 -15.17 -8.70
CA LYS A 18 26.02 -14.57 -7.47
C LYS A 18 24.92 -13.79 -6.77
N MET A 19 24.11 -14.50 -6.00
CA MET A 19 23.21 -13.92 -5.03
C MET A 19 24.03 -13.10 -4.01
N VAL A 20 23.57 -11.88 -3.78
CA VAL A 20 24.12 -10.89 -2.86
C VAL A 20 24.19 -11.48 -1.45
N LYS A 21 25.32 -11.25 -0.77
CA LYS A 21 25.54 -11.58 0.64
C LYS A 21 24.66 -10.67 1.51
N GLY A 22 23.43 -11.12 1.80
CA GLY A 22 22.55 -10.49 2.77
C GLY A 22 22.89 -10.95 4.19
N THR A 23 23.38 -10.05 5.03
CA THR A 23 23.63 -10.29 6.46
C THR A 23 22.58 -9.57 7.28
N CYS A 24 21.71 -10.30 7.99
CA CYS A 24 21.30 -10.12 9.40
C CYS A 24 19.93 -10.79 9.68
N GLU A 25 19.82 -11.55 10.79
CA GLU A 25 18.62 -12.27 11.25
C GLU A 25 18.28 -11.80 12.68
N SER A 26 17.19 -11.02 12.86
CA SER A 26 16.75 -10.46 14.15
C SER A 26 15.46 -11.11 14.58
N ASN A 27 15.57 -12.01 15.54
CA ASN A 27 14.45 -12.55 16.28
C ASN A 27 14.41 -11.88 17.65
N ARG A 28 13.58 -10.83 17.78
CA ARG A 28 12.75 -10.51 18.97
C ARG A 28 12.18 -9.08 18.88
N LYS A 29 11.02 -8.96 18.25
CA LYS A 29 9.84 -8.28 18.80
C LYS A 29 8.68 -8.56 17.84
N LEU A 30 7.73 -9.36 18.29
CA LEU A 30 6.44 -9.56 17.63
C LEU A 30 5.91 -8.21 17.13
N ASP A 31 5.37 -8.21 15.92
CA ASP A 31 4.71 -7.11 15.18
C ASP A 31 5.43 -6.63 13.92
N CYS A 32 6.04 -7.50 13.09
CA CYS A 32 6.49 -7.11 11.73
C CYS A 32 5.77 -7.75 10.52
N SER A 33 5.16 -8.96 10.59
CA SER A 33 4.53 -9.55 9.38
C SER A 33 3.79 -10.88 9.62
N LEU A 34 2.49 -10.86 9.98
CA LEU A 34 1.66 -12.07 10.17
C LEU A 34 1.70 -13.08 9.00
N LEU A 35 1.93 -12.63 7.77
CA LEU A 35 1.98 -13.48 6.58
C LEU A 35 3.36 -14.13 6.35
N GLY A 36 4.43 -13.47 6.82
CA GLY A 36 5.80 -13.98 6.75
C GLY A 36 6.03 -15.08 7.78
N ASP A 37 5.56 -14.86 9.01
CA ASP A 37 5.70 -15.85 10.09
C ASP A 37 4.97 -17.17 9.77
N LEU A 38 3.85 -17.13 9.03
CA LEU A 38 3.11 -18.33 8.61
C LEU A 38 3.90 -19.20 7.61
N LEU A 39 4.74 -18.58 6.78
CA LEU A 39 5.62 -19.28 5.84
C LEU A 39 6.94 -19.71 6.50
N GLU A 40 7.42 -18.95 7.49
CA GLU A 40 8.64 -19.27 8.25
C GLU A 40 8.41 -20.36 9.32
N MET A 41 7.19 -20.58 9.82
CA MET A 41 6.89 -21.76 10.66
C MET A 41 7.13 -23.09 9.94
N ALA A 42 7.11 -23.11 8.60
CA ALA A 42 7.36 -24.30 7.80
C ALA A 42 8.85 -24.60 7.60
N MET A 43 9.74 -23.64 7.89
CA MET A 43 11.18 -23.78 7.63
C MET A 43 11.97 -22.97 8.66
N LYS A 44 12.70 -23.64 9.57
CA LYS A 44 14.13 -23.40 9.85
C LYS A 44 14.53 -23.55 11.34
N GLN A 45 15.67 -24.22 11.48
CA GLN A 45 16.43 -24.59 12.67
C GLN A 45 17.41 -23.45 13.07
N LYS A 46 17.61 -23.25 14.37
CA LYS A 46 18.10 -22.02 15.06
C LYS A 46 19.64 -21.91 15.24
N SER A 47 20.17 -20.65 15.35
CA SER A 47 21.30 -20.15 16.21
C SER A 47 22.35 -19.25 15.48
N PRO A 48 23.09 -18.27 16.11
CA PRO A 48 22.74 -17.24 17.11
C PRO A 48 23.11 -15.78 16.70
N ASP A 49 22.29 -14.83 17.18
CA ASP A 49 22.46 -13.39 17.49
C ASP A 49 23.36 -12.45 16.64
N LYS A 50 22.72 -11.79 15.65
CA LYS A 50 23.04 -10.41 15.24
C LYS A 50 21.77 -9.57 15.26
N VAL A 51 21.70 -8.54 16.09
CA VAL A 51 20.54 -7.64 16.20
C VAL A 51 20.38 -6.83 14.92
N CYS A 52 19.44 -7.20 14.04
CA CYS A 52 18.94 -6.30 12.99
C CYS A 52 18.11 -5.20 13.66
N GLN A 53 18.44 -3.94 13.38
CA GLN A 53 17.56 -2.82 13.62
C GLN A 53 16.51 -2.79 12.52
N CYS A 54 15.26 -3.08 12.85
CA CYS A 54 14.14 -2.83 11.95
C CYS A 54 14.14 -1.33 11.61
N PRO A 55 14.10 -0.92 10.32
CA PRO A 55 13.79 0.47 10.01
C PRO A 55 12.47 0.78 10.72
N SER A 56 12.49 1.74 11.64
CA SER A 56 11.32 2.13 12.43
C SER A 56 10.12 2.17 11.49
N ARG A 57 9.09 1.35 11.72
CA ARG A 57 7.92 1.25 10.83
C ARG A 57 7.38 2.67 10.59
N THR A 58 7.79 3.30 9.49
CA THR A 58 7.16 4.52 9.03
C THR A 58 5.80 4.08 8.54
N LYS A 59 4.79 4.22 9.40
CA LYS A 59 3.41 3.85 9.08
C LYS A 59 3.05 4.51 7.76
N ILE A 60 2.78 3.75 6.70
CA ILE A 60 2.47 4.33 5.39
C ILE A 60 1.11 5.04 5.51
N PRO A 61 0.97 6.31 5.08
CA PRO A 61 -0.32 6.99 5.16
C PRO A 61 -1.39 6.23 4.37
N ALA A 62 -2.52 5.97 5.01
CA ALA A 62 -3.63 5.25 4.42
C ALA A 62 -4.92 5.61 5.16
N PHE A 63 -6.04 5.64 4.44
CA PHE A 63 -7.34 5.84 5.07
C PHE A 63 -8.40 4.97 4.40
N SER A 64 -9.46 4.67 5.15
CA SER A 64 -10.69 4.08 4.65
C SER A 64 -11.84 4.67 5.45
N ALA A 65 -12.88 5.12 4.76
CA ALA A 65 -14.05 5.72 5.37
C ALA A 65 -15.30 5.33 4.58
N MET A 66 -16.44 5.29 5.27
CA MET A 66 -17.74 4.98 4.71
C MET A 66 -18.76 6.02 5.14
N LEU A 67 -19.88 6.06 4.42
CA LEU A 67 -21.01 6.91 4.76
C LEU A 67 -22.05 6.08 5.52
N THR A 68 -22.47 6.55 6.69
CA THR A 68 -23.52 5.86 7.47
C THR A 68 -24.92 6.40 7.21
N ASN A 69 -25.03 7.69 6.89
CA ASN A 69 -26.30 8.36 6.65
C ASN A 69 -26.35 8.89 5.22
N PRO A 70 -27.45 8.67 4.46
CA PRO A 70 -27.60 9.26 3.14
C PRO A 70 -27.40 10.77 3.18
N GLN A 71 -26.59 11.29 2.26
CA GLN A 71 -26.31 12.71 2.16
C GLN A 71 -26.75 13.24 0.79
N THR A 72 -27.07 14.54 0.74
CA THR A 72 -27.26 15.27 -0.51
C THR A 72 -26.09 16.25 -0.66
N PRO A 73 -25.02 15.87 -1.39
CA PRO A 73 -23.87 16.75 -1.57
C PRO A 73 -24.28 18.02 -2.34
N GLY A 74 -23.72 19.16 -1.93
CA GLY A 74 -23.86 20.40 -2.72
C GLY A 74 -23.06 20.35 -4.01
N THR A 75 -23.43 21.18 -4.99
CA THR A 75 -22.68 21.31 -6.25
C THR A 75 -21.24 21.70 -5.99
N ASN A 76 -20.29 20.95 -6.54
CA ASN A 76 -18.85 21.14 -6.35
C ASN A 76 -18.41 21.16 -4.87
N LYS A 77 -19.09 20.40 -4.01
CA LYS A 77 -18.68 20.17 -2.62
C LYS A 77 -18.13 18.77 -2.44
N ALA A 78 -17.14 18.64 -1.55
CA ALA A 78 -16.60 17.35 -1.17
C ALA A 78 -17.66 16.49 -0.47
N ILE A 79 -17.68 15.20 -0.81
CA ILE A 79 -18.53 14.20 -0.15
C ILE A 79 -17.87 13.85 1.18
N LYS A 80 -18.62 13.96 2.28
CA LYS A 80 -18.11 13.68 3.62
C LYS A 80 -18.46 12.25 3.99
N PHE A 81 -17.46 11.38 4.09
CA PHE A 81 -17.61 10.05 4.68
C PHE A 81 -17.37 10.18 6.18
N ASP A 82 -18.44 10.03 6.96
CA ASP A 82 -18.51 10.33 8.38
C ASP A 82 -17.89 9.24 9.26
N LYS A 83 -17.96 7.98 8.83
CA LYS A 83 -17.40 6.85 9.57
C LYS A 83 -16.03 6.48 9.05
N VAL A 84 -15.00 6.84 9.81
CA VAL A 84 -13.61 6.48 9.54
C VAL A 84 -13.33 5.08 10.06
N VAL A 85 -12.91 4.17 9.17
CA VAL A 85 -12.47 2.80 9.52
C VAL A 85 -10.99 2.81 9.87
N THR A 86 -10.19 3.49 9.05
CA THR A 86 -8.74 3.59 9.20
C THR A 86 -8.29 4.99 8.81
N ASN A 87 -7.31 5.56 9.50
CA ASN A 87 -6.71 6.86 9.16
C ASN A 87 -5.25 6.94 9.62
N ILE A 88 -4.41 6.09 9.05
CA ILE A 88 -2.98 6.05 9.35
C ILE A 88 -2.35 7.37 8.91
N ARG A 89 -1.65 8.02 9.86
CA ARG A 89 -1.11 9.39 9.76
C ARG A 89 -2.15 10.50 9.62
N ASN A 90 -3.43 10.23 9.94
CA ASN A 90 -4.48 11.24 10.09
C ASN A 90 -4.64 12.19 8.88
N GLY A 91 -4.41 11.69 7.66
CA GLY A 91 -4.50 12.51 6.45
C GLY A 91 -5.94 12.84 6.04
N TYR A 92 -6.92 12.00 6.39
CA TYR A 92 -8.34 12.22 6.07
C TYR A 92 -9.04 12.99 7.18
N ASN A 93 -9.80 14.04 6.83
CA ASN A 93 -10.63 14.80 7.74
C ASN A 93 -12.14 14.54 7.47
N PRO A 94 -12.85 13.83 8.36
CA PRO A 94 -14.26 13.46 8.14
C PRO A 94 -15.23 14.65 8.13
N THR A 95 -14.88 15.77 8.79
CA THR A 95 -15.71 16.99 8.82
C THR A 95 -15.69 17.71 7.46
N THR A 96 -14.61 17.57 6.69
CA THR A 96 -14.43 18.23 5.40
C THR A 96 -14.57 17.27 4.20
N GLY A 97 -14.33 15.97 4.40
CA GLY A 97 -14.26 14.98 3.31
C GLY A 97 -12.96 15.03 2.52
N ILE A 98 -11.92 15.73 3.03
CA ILE A 98 -10.67 16.00 2.31
C ILE A 98 -9.55 15.13 2.88
N PHE A 99 -8.77 14.52 1.99
CA PHE A 99 -7.49 13.90 2.32
C PHE A 99 -6.34 14.84 2.00
N THR A 100 -5.48 15.12 2.98
CA THR A 100 -4.24 15.87 2.83
C THR A 100 -3.07 14.90 2.93
N ALA A 101 -2.25 14.82 1.89
CA ALA A 101 -1.07 13.96 1.88
C ALA A 101 -0.06 14.43 2.96
N PRO A 102 0.20 13.64 4.01
CA PRO A 102 1.09 14.07 5.10
C PRO A 102 2.57 13.88 4.77
N VAL A 103 2.88 13.19 3.67
CA VAL A 103 4.24 12.95 3.17
C VAL A 103 4.22 13.01 1.64
N ALA A 104 5.35 13.37 1.03
CA ALA A 104 5.47 13.33 -0.42
C ALA A 104 5.45 11.87 -0.93
N GLY A 105 4.73 11.61 -2.02
CA GLY A 105 4.65 10.28 -2.61
C GLY A 105 3.52 10.14 -3.62
N VAL A 106 3.40 8.92 -4.15
CA VAL A 106 2.31 8.52 -5.03
C VAL A 106 1.19 7.90 -4.20
N TYR A 107 -0.05 8.31 -4.46
CA TYR A 107 -1.23 7.87 -3.74
C TYR A 107 -2.21 7.20 -4.70
N GLN A 108 -2.82 6.10 -4.24
CA GLN A 108 -3.92 5.44 -4.93
C GLN A 108 -5.22 5.74 -4.19
N PHE A 109 -6.23 6.18 -4.93
CA PHE A 109 -7.57 6.40 -4.41
C PHE A 109 -8.53 5.44 -5.13
N SER A 110 -9.42 4.83 -4.35
CA SER A 110 -10.55 4.05 -4.85
C SER A 110 -11.79 4.50 -4.10
N TYR A 111 -12.91 4.64 -4.81
CA TYR A 111 -14.17 5.05 -4.22
C TYR A 111 -15.33 4.39 -4.95
N THR A 112 -16.38 4.07 -4.19
CA THR A 112 -17.66 3.61 -4.70
C THR A 112 -18.73 4.52 -4.12
N VAL A 113 -19.58 5.08 -4.98
CA VAL A 113 -20.68 5.95 -4.55
C VAL A 113 -21.95 5.52 -5.28
N MET A 114 -23.05 5.48 -4.56
CA MET A 114 -24.37 5.15 -5.09
C MET A 114 -25.33 6.31 -4.86
N SER A 115 -26.18 6.59 -5.85
CA SER A 115 -27.32 7.50 -5.68
C SER A 115 -28.59 6.72 -5.37
N GLN A 116 -29.56 7.41 -4.76
CA GLN A 116 -30.92 6.88 -4.62
C GLN A 116 -31.60 6.81 -6.00
N ALA A 117 -32.55 5.89 -6.14
CA ALA A 117 -33.35 5.76 -7.35
C ALA A 117 -33.96 7.11 -7.77
N GLY A 118 -33.89 7.43 -9.07
CA GLY A 118 -34.40 8.69 -9.62
C GLY A 118 -33.51 9.91 -9.36
N LYS A 119 -32.34 9.77 -8.71
CA LYS A 119 -31.38 10.87 -8.52
C LYS A 119 -30.10 10.63 -9.33
N TYR A 120 -29.64 11.68 -10.01
CA TYR A 120 -28.37 11.69 -10.71
C TYR A 120 -27.26 12.21 -9.80
N LEU A 121 -26.12 11.53 -9.79
CA LEU A 121 -24.94 11.95 -9.06
C LEU A 121 -23.72 11.88 -9.98
N HIS A 122 -23.00 12.99 -10.08
CA HIS A 122 -21.74 13.05 -10.81
C HIS A 122 -20.59 13.26 -9.84
N VAL A 123 -19.72 12.25 -9.71
CA VAL A 123 -18.59 12.25 -8.78
C VAL A 123 -17.28 12.26 -9.56
N TYR A 124 -16.32 13.02 -9.08
CA TYR A 124 -14.95 13.04 -9.60
C TYR A 124 -13.98 13.15 -8.44
N LEU A 125 -12.75 12.68 -8.66
CA LEU A 125 -11.63 12.98 -7.78
C LEU A 125 -11.07 14.36 -8.14
N ALA A 126 -10.90 15.22 -7.14
CA ALA A 126 -10.30 16.54 -7.29
C ALA A 126 -8.99 16.62 -6.50
N LEU A 127 -7.93 17.12 -7.14
CA LEU A 127 -6.66 17.46 -6.49
C LEU A 127 -6.60 18.98 -6.38
N ASN A 128 -6.48 19.52 -5.17
CA ASN A 128 -6.41 20.97 -4.93
C ASN A 128 -7.51 21.75 -5.67
N ASN A 129 -8.75 21.24 -5.61
CA ASN A 129 -9.94 21.79 -6.27
C ASN A 129 -9.94 21.71 -7.81
N ILE A 130 -8.96 21.04 -8.41
CA ILE A 130 -8.89 20.77 -9.86
C ILE A 130 -9.38 19.36 -10.13
N ARG A 131 -10.34 19.23 -11.05
CA ARG A 131 -10.88 17.94 -11.47
C ARG A 131 -9.84 17.22 -12.31
N HIS A 132 -9.34 16.08 -11.84
CA HIS A 132 -8.52 15.21 -12.68
C HIS A 132 -9.44 14.22 -13.38
N LYS A 133 -9.57 14.36 -14.70
CA LYS A 133 -10.29 13.39 -15.52
C LYS A 133 -9.44 12.13 -15.57
N LEU A 134 -9.82 11.08 -14.83
CA LEU A 134 -9.28 9.75 -15.07
C LEU A 134 -9.61 9.43 -16.54
N HIS A 135 -8.60 9.40 -17.40
CA HIS A 135 -8.78 8.90 -18.77
C HIS A 135 -9.19 7.45 -18.63
N GLY A 136 -10.46 7.17 -18.95
CA GLY A 136 -10.98 5.82 -19.15
C GLY A 136 -10.78 5.40 -20.60
#